data_AF-A0A7C7VLL0-F1
#
_entry.id   AF-A0A7C7VLL0-F1
#
_cell.length_a   1.000
_cell.length_b   1.000
_cell.length_c   1.000
_cell.angle_alpha   90.00
_cell.angle_beta   90.00
_cell.angle_gamma   90.00
#
_symmetry.space_group_name_H-M   'P 1'
#
loop_
_entity.id
_entity.type
_entity.pdbx_description
1 polymer ?
#
loop_
_entity_poly.entity_id
_entity_poly.type
_entity_poly.pdbx_seq_one_letter_code
_entity_poly.pdbx_strand_id
1 'polypeptide(L)' 'MPKYVIEQVRDECIGCGVCAGLCPDNWEMAEDGKSNLLNAELDDLGCNMEAAQSCPVNCIHIYEVTDGERKQLI' A
#
# COMPACT_ATOMS: atom_id res chain seq x y z
N MET A 1 10.06 -14.04 -7.91
CA MET A 1 8.70 -13.51 -8.17
C MET A 1 8.30 -12.79 -6.91
N PRO A 2 7.82 -11.55 -7.01
CA PRO A 2 7.32 -10.84 -5.83
C PRO A 2 6.23 -11.68 -5.19
N LYS A 3 6.29 -11.84 -3.87
CA LYS A 3 5.27 -12.57 -3.11
C LYS A 3 4.02 -11.72 -2.91
N TYR A 4 4.17 -10.40 -2.97
CA TYR A 4 3.09 -9.47 -2.70
C TYR A 4 3.03 -8.34 -3.72
N VAL A 5 1.80 -7.92 -4.02
CA VAL A 5 1.49 -6.75 -4.85
C VAL A 5 0.59 -5.81 -4.07
N ILE A 6 0.97 -4.54 -4.00
CA ILE A 6 0.20 -3.46 -3.39
C ILE A 6 -0.43 -2.63 -4.49
N GLU A 7 -1.73 -2.36 -4.36
CA GLU A 7 -2.45 -1.42 -5.21
C GLU A 7 -3.04 -0.29 -4.38
N GLN A 8 -2.89 0.93 -4.87
CA GLN A 8 -3.47 2.12 -4.25
C GLN A 8 -4.57 2.69 -5.16
N VAL A 9 -5.79 2.80 -4.65
CA VAL A 9 -6.87 3.56 -5.29
C VAL A 9 -6.71 5.03 -4.94
N ARG A 10 -5.74 5.69 -5.59
CA ARG A 10 -5.29 7.04 -5.23
C ARG A 10 -6.40 8.10 -5.31
N ASP A 11 -7.44 7.88 -6.11
CA ASP A 11 -8.59 8.79 -6.19
C ASP A 11 -9.36 8.89 -4.87
N GLU A 12 -9.41 7.80 -4.11
CA GLU A 12 -10.06 7.74 -2.80
C GLU A 12 -9.17 8.25 -1.66
N CYS A 13 -7.87 8.45 -1.91
CA CYS A 13 -6.95 8.96 -0.91
C CYS A 13 -7.35 10.38 -0.47
N ILE A 14 -7.61 10.54 0.83
CA ILE A 14 -7.97 11.81 1.47
C ILE A 14 -6.79 12.55 2.10
N GLY A 15 -5.56 12.06 1.91
CA GLY A 15 -4.36 12.76 2.39
C GLY A 15 -4.08 12.68 3.89
N CYS A 16 -4.57 11.66 4.59
CA CYS A 16 -4.42 11.57 6.05
C CYS A 16 -2.98 11.37 6.56
N GLY A 17 -2.04 10.97 5.68
CA GLY A 17 -0.62 10.81 6.04
C GLY A 17 -0.25 9.57 6.85
N VAL A 18 -1.21 8.72 7.24
CA VAL A 18 -0.95 7.57 8.13
C VAL A 18 0.01 6.54 7.50
N CYS A 19 -0.12 6.27 6.20
CA CYS A 19 0.74 5.33 5.49
C CYS A 19 2.20 5.81 5.42
N ALA A 20 2.41 7.09 5.10
CA ALA A 20 3.74 7.71 5.09
C ALA A 20 4.36 7.79 6.50
N GLY A 21 3.53 7.87 7.56
CA GLY A 21 4.01 7.81 8.93
C GLY A 21 4.39 6.40 9.40
N LEU A 22 3.61 5.39 9.03
CA LEU A 22 3.82 3.99 9.44
C LEU A 22 4.88 3.28 8.60
N CYS A 23 4.99 3.64 7.32
CA CYS A 23 5.87 2.96 6.37
C CYS A 23 6.56 3.97 5.44
N PRO A 24 7.39 4.88 5.99
CA PRO A 24 8.05 5.95 5.24
C PRO A 24 8.99 5.44 4.15
N ASP A 25 9.45 4.19 4.24
CA ASP A 25 10.33 3.57 3.25
C ASP A 25 9.59 3.24 1.94
N ASN A 26 8.26 3.12 1.97
CA ASN A 26 7.46 2.73 0.81
C ASN A 26 6.29 3.68 0.50
N TRP A 27 6.06 4.68 1.34
CA TRP A 27 4.99 5.65 1.19
C TRP A 27 5.49 7.07 1.46
N GLU A 28 5.10 8.00 0.60
CA GLU A 28 5.38 9.42 0.76
C GLU A 28 4.12 10.26 0.56
N MET A 29 4.12 11.48 1.11
CA MET A 29 3.07 12.46 0.82
C MET A 29 3.49 13.35 -0.34
N ALA A 30 2.66 13.40 -1.38
CA ALA A 30 2.87 14.25 -2.54
C ALA A 30 2.34 15.67 -2.33
N GLU A 31 2.75 16.59 -3.21
CA GLU A 31 2.36 18.01 -3.15
C GLU A 31 0.87 18.25 -3.41
N ASP A 32 0.17 17.31 -4.06
CA ASP A 32 -1.27 17.37 -4.30
C ASP A 32 -2.12 16.96 -3.08
N GLY A 33 -1.46 16.72 -1.94
CA GLY A 33 -2.10 16.34 -0.69
C GLY A 33 -2.49 14.87 -0.61
N LYS A 34 -2.11 14.02 -1.57
CA LYS A 34 -2.35 12.57 -1.54
C LYS A 34 -1.05 11.80 -1.29
N SER A 35 -1.15 10.57 -0.81
CA SER A 35 0.02 9.71 -0.69
C SER A 35 0.38 9.06 -2.02
N ASN A 36 1.67 8.74 -2.21
CA ASN A 36 2.19 7.93 -3.30
C ASN A 36 2.82 6.65 -2.74
N LEU A 37 2.56 5.54 -3.43
CA LEU A 37 3.26 4.27 -3.25
C LEU A 37 4.57 4.28 -4.04
N LEU A 38 5.68 3.96 -3.39
CA LEU A 38 7.02 3.97 -4.01
C LEU A 38 7.35 2.65 -4.72
N ASN A 39 7.02 1.51 -4.08
CA ASN A 39 7.19 0.19 -4.65
C ASN A 39 5.94 -0.68 -4.43
N ALA A 40 5.36 -1.14 -5.55
CA ALA A 40 4.17 -1.96 -5.56
C ALA A 40 4.46 -3.47 -5.45
N GLU A 41 5.66 -3.92 -5.81
CA GLU A 41 6.02 -5.34 -5.85
C GLU A 41 7.04 -5.66 -4.76
N LEU A 42 6.70 -6.58 -3.86
CA LEU A 42 7.47 -6.86 -2.66
C LEU A 42 7.65 -8.36 -2.43
N ASP A 43 8.84 -8.75 -1.96
CA ASP A 43 9.09 -10.10 -1.46
C ASP A 43 8.61 -10.28 0.00
N ASP A 44 8.51 -9.18 0.76
CA ASP A 44 8.02 -9.12 2.14
C ASP A 44 7.22 -7.82 2.34
N LEU A 45 6.09 -7.89 3.06
CA LEU A 45 5.22 -6.73 3.26
C LEU A 45 5.80 -5.69 4.22
N GLY A 46 6.64 -6.08 5.18
CA GLY A 46 7.11 -5.20 6.25
C GLY A 46 5.96 -4.39 6.88
N CYS A 47 6.15 -3.07 6.95
CA CYS A 47 5.16 -2.13 7.50
C CYS A 47 3.94 -1.87 6.61
N ASN A 48 3.92 -2.36 5.35
CA ASN A 48 2.85 -2.04 4.41
C ASN A 48 1.49 -2.62 4.81
N MET A 49 1.47 -3.78 5.48
CA MET A 49 0.22 -4.36 5.99
C MET A 49 -0.44 -3.43 7.01
N GLU A 50 0.34 -2.87 7.94
CA GLU A 50 -0.17 -1.96 8.96
C GLU A 50 -0.60 -0.62 8.34
N ALA A 51 0.17 -0.09 7.39
CA ALA A 51 -0.15 1.12 6.65
C ALA A 51 -1.50 1.00 5.92
N ALA A 52 -1.75 -0.15 5.31
CA ALA A 52 -2.99 -0.42 4.59
C ALA A 52 -4.18 -0.60 5.52
N GLN A 53 -4.04 -1.37 6.60
CA GLN A 53 -5.11 -1.55 7.62
C GLN A 53 -5.45 -0.26 8.37
N SER A 54 -4.49 0.65 8.52
CA SER A 54 -4.68 1.94 9.19
C SER A 54 -5.28 3.01 8.27
N CYS A 55 -5.40 2.74 6.96
CA CYS A 55 -5.96 3.70 6.03
C CYS A 55 -7.46 3.93 6.32
N PRO A 56 -7.88 5.15 6.71
CA PRO A 56 -9.26 5.41 7.14
C PRO A 56 -10.30 5.24 6.03
N VAL A 57 -9.85 5.21 4.77
CA VAL A 57 -10.68 5.07 3.57
C VAL A 57 -10.39 3.76 2.82
N ASN A 58 -9.57 2.87 3.39
CA ASN A 58 -9.24 1.54 2.83
C ASN A 58 -8.79 1.55 1.35
N CYS A 59 -8.11 2.61 0.90
CA CYS A 59 -7.70 2.76 -0.50
C CYS A 59 -6.38 2.04 -0.83
N ILE A 60 -5.90 1.15 0.03
CA ILE A 60 -4.65 0.40 -0.13
C ILE A 60 -4.99 -1.08 -0.03
N HIS A 61 -4.82 -1.81 -1.13
CA HIS A 61 -5.11 -3.22 -1.24
C HIS A 61 -3.82 -4.02 -1.37
N ILE A 62 -3.78 -5.19 -0.75
CA ILE A 62 -2.61 -6.05 -0.76
C ILE A 62 -3.01 -7.43 -1.26
N TYR A 63 -2.19 -7.99 -2.12
CA TYR A 63 -2.42 -9.28 -2.73
C TYR A 63 -1.20 -10.15 -2.57
N GLU A 64 -1.40 -11.42 -2.25
CA GLU A 64 -0.38 -12.45 -2.30
C GLU A 64 -0.37 -13.08 -3.69
N VAL A 65 0.82 -13.28 -4.24
CA VAL A 65 1.04 -13.93 -5.54
C VAL A 65 1.77 -15.25 -5.32
N THR A 66 1.09 -16.36 -5.59
CA THR A 66 1.62 -17.72 -5.43
C THR A 66 1.28 -18.52 -6.68
N ASP A 67 2.29 -19.11 -7.33
CA ASP A 67 2.13 -19.97 -8.51
C ASP A 67 1.30 -19.37 -9.66
N GLY A 68 1.34 -18.05 -9.83
CA GLY A 68 0.62 -17.32 -10.87
C GLY A 68 -0.82 -16.94 -10.49
N GLU A 69 -1.29 -17.30 -9.30
CA GLU A 69 -2.57 -16.86 -8.76
C GLU A 69 -2.40 -15.64 -7.85
N ARG A 70 -3.33 -14.69 -7.94
CA ARG A 70 -3.37 -13.47 -7.13
C ARG A 70 -4.53 -13.54 -6.15
N LYS A 71 -4.24 -13.54 -4.86
CA LYS A 71 -5.22 -13.58 -3.77
C LYS A 71 -5.21 -12.29 -2.99
N GLN A 72 -6.35 -11.59 -2.94
CA GLN A 72 -6.48 -10.39 -2.12
C GLN A 72 -6.45 -10.74 -0.63
N LEU A 73 -5.63 -10.01 0.13
CA LEU A 73 -5.52 -10.12 1.58
C LEU A 73 -6.39 -9.07 2.28
N ILE A 74 -6.39 -7.83 1.75
CA ILE A 74 -7.16 -6.66 2.20
C ILE A 74 -7.54 -5.75 1.04
#